data_AF-A0A8S3X3Y1-F1
#
_entry.id   AF-A0A8S3X3Y1-F1
#
_cell.length_a   1.000
_cell.length_b   1.000
_cell.length_c   1.000
_cell.angle_alpha   90.00
_cell.angle_beta   90.00
_cell.angle_gamma   90.00
#
_symmetry.space_group_name_H-M   'P 1'
#
loop_
_entity.id
_entity.type
_entity.pdbx_description
1 polymer ?
#
loop_
_entity_poly.entity_id
_entity_poly.type
_entity_poly.pdbx_seq_one_letter_code
_entity_poly.pdbx_strand_id
1 'polypeptide(L)'
;MSSTTANSASKYKKRKKWSQNDMAAAILAVRDKKMGYLKAAKTYNVPRTTLFRLVQENDSLLEDTLTKKIGPVFNKVFEEMLVKYALVMEQKLYGLTRMDMRRIAYQLAVKNNVPHPFHDDRAGRYWLKGFLARHKQTLSIRKPTGTSFARANGFTKARMDEFYQNLEKVYDEKSSRLVGF
;
A
#
# COMPACT_ATOMS: atom_id res chain seq x y z
N MET A 1 -37.31 -8.31 -19.52
CA MET A 1 -36.14 -7.55 -19.99
C MET A 1 -34.92 -8.08 -19.26
N SER A 2 -34.26 -9.09 -19.84
CA SER A 2 -33.12 -9.78 -19.21
C SER A 2 -31.85 -8.99 -19.51
N SER A 3 -31.30 -8.33 -18.49
CA SER A 3 -30.08 -7.54 -18.59
C SER A 3 -28.85 -8.46 -18.69
N THR A 4 -28.32 -8.59 -19.91
CA THR A 4 -27.03 -9.22 -20.21
C THR A 4 -25.91 -8.47 -19.49
N THR A 5 -25.28 -9.12 -18.52
CA THR A 5 -24.12 -8.58 -17.80
C THR A 5 -22.89 -8.67 -18.72
N ALA A 6 -22.37 -7.53 -19.16
CA ALA A 6 -21.16 -7.45 -19.98
C ALA A 6 -19.95 -7.98 -19.20
N ASN A 7 -19.45 -9.14 -19.60
CA ASN A 7 -18.30 -9.80 -19.00
C ASN A 7 -17.01 -9.08 -19.47
N SER A 8 -16.49 -8.16 -18.65
CA SER A 8 -15.27 -7.41 -18.96
C SER A 8 -14.06 -8.35 -19.05
N ALA A 9 -13.52 -8.54 -20.26
CA ALA A 9 -12.35 -9.38 -20.49
C ALA A 9 -11.09 -8.75 -19.88
N SER A 10 -10.46 -9.45 -18.93
CA SER A 10 -9.18 -9.06 -18.34
C SER A 10 -8.08 -8.92 -19.41
N LYS A 11 -7.51 -7.72 -19.55
CA LYS A 11 -6.35 -7.39 -20.42
C LYS A 11 -5.11 -8.27 -20.18
N TYR A 12 -5.03 -8.98 -19.05
CA TYR A 12 -3.89 -9.81 -18.68
C TYR A 12 -4.16 -11.30 -18.88
N LYS A 13 -3.19 -12.01 -19.48
CA LYS A 13 -3.22 -13.48 -19.64
C LYS A 13 -3.33 -14.15 -18.28
N LYS A 14 -4.37 -14.97 -18.08
CA LYS A 14 -4.56 -15.75 -16.84
C LYS A 14 -3.31 -16.61 -16.59
N ARG A 15 -2.67 -16.42 -15.42
CA ARG A 15 -1.53 -17.20 -14.93
C ARG A 15 -2.02 -18.50 -14.29
N LYS A 16 -1.14 -19.50 -14.14
CA LYS A 16 -1.45 -20.85 -13.58
C LYS A 16 -2.70 -21.48 -14.23
N LYS A 17 -2.58 -21.88 -15.50
CA LYS A 17 -3.67 -22.59 -16.21
C LYS A 17 -3.81 -24.06 -15.83
N TRP A 18 -2.91 -24.58 -15.00
CA TRP A 18 -2.88 -25.97 -14.57
C TRP A 18 -3.70 -26.16 -13.28
N SER A 19 -4.29 -27.34 -13.12
CA SER A 19 -5.02 -27.72 -11.90
C SER A 19 -4.06 -27.97 -10.76
N GLN A 20 -4.44 -27.56 -9.55
CA GLN A 20 -3.66 -27.81 -8.34
C GLN A 20 -3.49 -29.32 -8.08
N ASN A 21 -4.54 -30.10 -8.32
CA ASN A 21 -4.52 -31.55 -8.14
C ASN A 21 -3.57 -32.23 -9.12
N ASP A 22 -3.58 -31.81 -10.39
CA ASP A 22 -2.71 -32.37 -11.43
C ASP A 22 -1.23 -32.04 -11.15
N MET A 23 -0.95 -30.84 -10.66
CA MET A 23 0.40 -30.45 -10.26
C MET A 23 0.88 -31.24 -9.04
N ALA A 24 0.03 -31.44 -8.03
CA ALA A 24 0.37 -32.26 -6.86
C ALA A 24 0.67 -33.71 -7.26
N ALA A 25 -0.17 -34.32 -8.11
CA ALA A 25 0.02 -35.66 -8.63
C ALA A 25 1.32 -35.78 -9.44
N ALA A 26 1.62 -34.79 -10.29
CA ALA A 26 2.86 -34.74 -11.06
C ALA A 26 4.11 -34.63 -10.17
N ILE A 27 4.06 -33.83 -9.09
CA ILE A 27 5.17 -33.69 -8.15
C ILE A 27 5.42 -35.00 -7.40
N LEU A 28 4.36 -35.66 -6.91
CA LEU A 28 4.46 -36.97 -6.24
C LEU A 28 5.07 -38.02 -7.17
N ALA A 29 4.61 -38.10 -8.42
CA ALA A 29 5.11 -39.07 -9.39
C ALA A 29 6.60 -38.87 -9.74
N VAL A 30 7.10 -37.63 -9.72
CA VAL A 30 8.52 -37.32 -9.92
C VAL A 30 9.35 -37.59 -8.66
N ARG A 31 8.84 -37.23 -7.47
CA ARG A 31 9.51 -37.49 -6.18
C ARG A 31 9.64 -38.99 -5.89
N ASP A 32 8.61 -39.77 -6.20
CA ASP A 32 8.60 -41.24 -6.11
C ASP A 32 9.48 -41.93 -7.17
N LYS A 33 10.16 -41.17 -8.04
CA LYS A 33 10.95 -41.67 -9.19
C LYS A 33 10.17 -42.57 -10.16
N LYS A 34 8.84 -42.55 -10.14
CA LYS A 34 7.98 -43.32 -11.06
C LYS A 34 8.05 -42.80 -12.50
N MET A 35 8.34 -41.51 -12.68
CA MET A 35 8.45 -40.88 -14.00
C MET A 35 9.39 -39.68 -14.01
N GLY A 36 10.06 -39.44 -15.15
CA GLY A 36 10.87 -38.24 -15.35
C GLY A 36 10.04 -36.98 -15.66
N TYR A 37 10.62 -35.80 -15.46
CA TYR A 37 9.96 -34.50 -15.61
C TYR A 37 9.19 -34.32 -16.93
N LEU A 38 9.74 -34.80 -18.05
CA LEU A 38 9.12 -34.65 -19.36
C LEU A 38 7.89 -35.55 -19.53
N LYS A 39 7.93 -36.76 -18.95
CA LYS A 39 6.81 -37.71 -18.97
C LYS A 39 5.69 -37.21 -18.05
N ALA A 40 6.02 -36.80 -16.83
CA ALA A 40 5.08 -36.22 -15.88
C ALA A 40 4.36 -34.98 -16.42
N ALA A 41 5.11 -34.05 -17.04
CA ALA A 41 4.55 -32.86 -17.64
C ALA A 41 3.50 -33.16 -18.72
N LYS A 42 3.76 -34.17 -19.57
CA LYS A 42 2.81 -34.60 -20.61
C LYS A 42 1.61 -35.33 -20.02
N THR A 43 1.83 -36.26 -19.08
CA THR A 43 0.77 -37.09 -18.49
C THR A 43 -0.25 -36.26 -17.72
N TYR A 44 0.21 -35.31 -16.90
CA TYR A 44 -0.66 -34.47 -16.06
C TYR A 44 -0.97 -33.11 -16.70
N ASN A 45 -0.58 -32.88 -17.97
CA ASN A 45 -0.79 -31.63 -18.68
C ASN A 45 -0.30 -30.38 -17.91
N VAL A 46 0.87 -30.48 -17.27
CA VAL A 46 1.47 -29.41 -16.48
C VAL A 46 2.72 -28.84 -17.15
N PRO A 47 3.03 -27.54 -17.03
CA PRO A 47 4.24 -26.97 -17.62
C PRO A 47 5.50 -27.53 -16.96
N ARG A 48 6.38 -28.14 -17.75
CA ARG A 48 7.62 -28.79 -17.30
C ARG A 48 8.50 -27.88 -16.42
N THR A 49 8.68 -26.62 -16.80
CA THR A 49 9.51 -25.66 -16.04
C THR A 49 8.93 -25.34 -14.67
N THR A 50 7.60 -25.33 -14.55
CA THR A 50 6.92 -25.09 -13.28
C THR A 50 7.02 -26.31 -12.39
N LEU A 51 6.83 -27.51 -12.96
CA LEU A 51 7.02 -28.79 -12.27
C LEU A 51 8.46 -28.91 -11.73
N PHE A 52 9.46 -28.63 -12.55
CA PHE A 52 10.86 -28.66 -12.15
C PHE A 52 11.15 -27.75 -10.94
N ARG A 53 10.72 -26.48 -11.00
CA ARG A 53 10.89 -25.53 -9.90
C ARG A 53 10.20 -26.01 -8.62
N LEU A 54 8.95 -26.49 -8.72
CA LEU A 54 8.17 -26.94 -7.56
C LEU A 54 8.70 -28.23 -6.93
N VAL A 55 9.28 -29.15 -7.73
CA VAL A 55 9.91 -30.37 -7.21
C VAL A 55 11.17 -30.03 -6.41
N GLN A 56 11.95 -29.03 -6.83
CA GLN A 56 13.15 -28.57 -6.13
C GLN A 56 12.87 -27.78 -4.85
N GLU A 57 11.71 -27.14 -4.74
CA GLU A 57 11.26 -26.50 -3.50
C GLU A 57 10.93 -27.61 -2.46
N ASN A 58 11.81 -27.81 -1.49
CA ASN A 58 11.67 -28.75 -0.37
C ASN A 58 10.66 -28.24 0.69
N ASP A 59 9.51 -27.73 0.28
CA ASP A 59 8.46 -27.37 1.21
C ASP A 59 7.71 -28.63 1.65
N SER A 60 7.60 -28.80 2.96
CA SER A 60 7.03 -29.95 3.67
C SER A 60 5.55 -30.20 3.36
N LEU A 61 4.86 -29.19 2.81
CA LEU A 61 3.43 -29.25 2.47
C LEU A 61 3.23 -28.86 0.99
N LEU A 62 2.89 -29.84 0.15
CA LEU A 62 2.56 -29.62 -1.26
C LEU A 62 1.46 -28.58 -1.44
N GLU A 63 0.52 -28.53 -0.51
CA GLU A 63 -0.64 -27.65 -0.57
C GLU A 63 -0.29 -26.16 -0.38
N ASP A 64 0.70 -25.86 0.48
CA ASP A 64 1.19 -24.49 0.69
C ASP A 64 1.94 -23.98 -0.54
N THR A 65 2.79 -24.79 -1.17
CA THR A 65 3.56 -24.38 -2.37
C THR A 65 2.65 -23.97 -3.53
N LEU A 66 1.52 -24.66 -3.68
CA LEU A 66 0.60 -24.45 -4.80
C LEU A 66 -0.31 -23.25 -4.56
N THR A 67 -0.68 -23.01 -3.30
CA THR A 67 -1.58 -21.93 -2.88
C THR A 67 -0.87 -20.62 -2.52
N LYS A 68 0.46 -20.56 -2.44
CA LYS A 68 1.25 -19.33 -2.25
C LYS A 68 0.73 -18.17 -3.12
N LYS A 69 -0.15 -17.36 -2.52
CA LYS A 69 -0.55 -16.06 -3.03
C LYS A 69 0.53 -15.09 -2.59
N ILE A 70 0.92 -14.18 -3.47
CA ILE A 70 1.78 -13.06 -3.07
C ILE A 70 0.95 -12.23 -2.10
N GLY A 71 1.16 -12.46 -0.81
CA GLY A 71 0.46 -11.80 0.27
C GLY A 71 0.92 -10.35 0.42
N PRO A 72 0.18 -9.55 1.21
CA PRO A 72 0.67 -8.24 1.62
C PRO A 72 2.01 -8.37 2.34
N VAL A 73 2.94 -7.45 2.05
CA VAL A 73 4.30 -7.42 2.66
C VAL A 73 4.22 -7.21 4.16
N PHE A 74 3.17 -6.53 4.64
CA PHE A 74 2.97 -6.24 6.04
C PHE A 74 1.84 -7.07 6.63
N ASN A 75 2.03 -7.48 7.88
CA ASN A 75 0.94 -7.96 8.71
C ASN A 75 -0.06 -6.82 9.00
N LYS A 76 -1.29 -7.16 9.35
CA LYS A 76 -2.37 -6.23 9.66
C LYS A 76 -1.97 -5.20 10.72
N VAL A 77 -1.24 -5.62 11.76
CA VAL A 77 -0.74 -4.74 12.83
C VAL A 77 0.16 -3.63 12.29
N PHE A 78 1.10 -3.97 11.40
CA PHE A 78 2.00 -2.98 10.79
C PHE A 78 1.23 -2.04 9.85
N GLU A 79 0.22 -2.54 9.14
CA GLU A 79 -0.63 -1.69 8.33
C GLU A 79 -1.43 -0.70 9.17
N GLU A 80 -1.98 -1.13 10.30
CA GLU A 80 -2.70 -0.25 11.25
C GLU A 80 -1.78 0.82 11.84
N MET A 81 -0.53 0.47 12.17
CA MET A 81 0.47 1.44 12.62
C MET A 81 0.75 2.52 11.55
N LEU A 82 0.87 2.12 10.28
CA LEU A 82 1.07 3.07 9.17
C LEU A 82 -0.13 3.99 8.99
N VAL A 83 -1.35 3.47 9.10
CA VAL A 83 -2.58 4.26 9.02
C VAL A 83 -2.64 5.26 10.17
N LYS A 84 -2.37 4.82 11.42
CA LYS A 84 -2.33 5.70 12.59
C LYS A 84 -1.31 6.81 12.44
N TYR A 85 -0.11 6.48 11.94
CA TYR A 85 0.92 7.48 11.67
C TYR A 85 0.45 8.53 10.65
N ALA A 86 -0.18 8.10 9.55
CA ALA A 86 -0.69 9.01 8.54
C ALA A 86 -1.74 9.99 9.08
N LEU A 87 -2.65 9.51 9.95
CA LEU A 87 -3.67 10.35 10.59
C LEU A 87 -3.06 11.37 11.57
N VAL A 88 -2.04 10.98 12.34
CA VAL A 88 -1.34 11.91 13.25
C VAL A 88 -0.60 13.01 12.47
N MET A 89 -0.02 12.67 11.33
CA MET A 89 0.65 13.65 10.46
C MET A 89 -0.35 14.63 9.84
N GLU A 90 -1.52 14.14 9.43
CA GLU A 90 -2.62 14.98 8.95
C GLU A 90 -3.12 15.96 10.03
N GLN A 91 -3.31 15.49 11.28
CA GLN A 91 -3.69 16.35 12.41
C GLN A 91 -2.66 17.45 12.68
N LYS A 92 -1.37 17.15 12.47
CA LYS A 92 -0.27 18.10 12.59
C LYS A 92 -0.06 18.96 11.34
N LEU A 93 -0.97 18.89 10.37
CA LEU A 93 -0.93 19.63 9.10
C LEU A 93 0.29 19.31 8.22
N TYR A 94 0.91 18.15 8.44
CA TYR A 94 1.94 17.62 7.56
C TYR A 94 1.29 16.73 6.50
N GLY A 95 1.16 17.27 5.28
CA GLY A 95 0.66 16.53 4.14
C GLY A 95 1.67 15.45 3.70
N LEU A 96 1.32 14.17 3.89
CA LEU A 96 2.13 13.06 3.39
C LEU A 96 1.91 12.86 1.89
N THR A 97 2.98 12.92 1.11
CA THR A 97 2.91 12.59 -0.30
C THR A 97 2.88 11.07 -0.50
N ARG A 98 2.51 10.65 -1.72
CA ARG A 98 2.62 9.24 -2.14
C ARG A 98 4.04 8.71 -2.00
N MET A 99 5.04 9.58 -2.15
CA MET A 99 6.45 9.20 -2.03
C MET A 99 6.85 8.99 -0.58
N ASP A 100 6.38 9.85 0.32
CA ASP A 100 6.66 9.74 1.75
C ASP A 100 6.08 8.44 2.31
N MET A 101 4.82 8.13 1.97
CA MET A 101 4.20 6.85 2.37
C MET A 101 5.00 5.63 1.89
N ARG A 102 5.58 5.70 0.68
CA ARG A 102 6.40 4.60 0.14
C ARG A 102 7.75 4.50 0.85
N ARG A 103 8.37 5.62 1.23
CA ARG A 103 9.62 5.67 1.99
C ARG A 103 9.43 5.17 3.42
N ILE A 104 8.38 5.64 4.10
CA ILE A 104 8.04 5.20 5.46
C ILE A 104 7.79 3.70 5.50
N ALA A 105 7.06 3.16 4.50
CA ALA A 105 6.87 1.73 4.38
C ALA A 105 8.20 0.98 4.24
N TYR A 106 9.12 1.45 3.40
CA TYR A 106 10.44 0.84 3.27
C TYR A 106 11.21 0.87 4.61
N GLN A 107 11.27 2.02 5.25
CA GLN A 107 11.94 2.18 6.55
C GLN A 107 11.34 1.28 7.62
N LEU A 108 10.01 1.14 7.65
CA LEU A 108 9.33 0.25 8.59
C LEU A 108 9.72 -1.21 8.35
N ALA A 109 9.79 -1.63 7.09
CA ALA A 109 10.17 -2.99 6.74
C ALA A 109 11.62 -3.30 7.12
N VAL A 110 12.56 -2.39 6.82
CA VAL A 110 13.97 -2.53 7.18
C VAL A 110 14.14 -2.55 8.71
N LYS A 111 13.53 -1.61 9.44
CA LYS A 111 13.66 -1.53 10.90
C LYS A 111 13.11 -2.74 11.64
N ASN A 112 12.05 -3.35 11.12
CA ASN A 112 11.43 -4.53 11.72
C ASN A 112 11.94 -5.84 11.12
N ASN A 113 12.99 -5.80 10.28
CA ASN A 113 13.55 -6.97 9.57
C ASN A 113 12.48 -7.83 8.86
N VAL A 114 11.46 -7.18 8.28
CA VAL A 114 10.39 -7.86 7.55
C VAL A 114 10.88 -8.16 6.14
N PRO A 115 10.85 -9.42 5.67
CA PRO A 115 11.21 -9.76 4.30
C PRO A 115 10.33 -8.99 3.30
N HIS A 116 10.96 -8.16 2.46
CA HIS A 116 10.24 -7.27 1.57
C HIS A 116 10.80 -7.27 0.13
N PRO A 117 9.95 -7.13 -0.90
CA PRO A 117 10.37 -6.99 -2.29
C PRO A 117 10.66 -5.52 -2.68
N PHE A 118 10.90 -4.65 -1.70
CA PHE A 118 11.15 -3.22 -1.94
C PHE A 118 12.60 -2.97 -2.35
N HIS A 119 12.79 -1.99 -3.23
CA HIS A 119 14.09 -1.58 -3.80
C HIS A 119 14.16 -0.04 -3.79
N ASP A 120 15.37 0.53 -3.90
CA ASP A 120 15.63 1.99 -4.01
C ASP A 120 15.04 2.86 -2.88
N ASP A 121 15.14 2.37 -1.64
CA ASP A 121 14.67 3.03 -0.42
C ASP A 121 13.17 3.37 -0.41
N ARG A 122 12.37 2.62 -1.18
CA ARG A 122 10.92 2.88 -1.29
C ARG A 122 10.12 1.64 -1.63
N ALA A 123 8.92 1.57 -1.08
CA ALA A 123 7.95 0.56 -1.47
C ALA A 123 7.51 0.75 -2.94
N GLY A 124 7.04 -0.30 -3.60
CA GLY A 124 6.58 -0.24 -5.00
C GLY A 124 5.28 0.56 -5.19
N ARG A 125 5.05 1.09 -6.41
CA ARG A 125 3.80 1.80 -6.76
C ARG A 125 2.55 0.93 -6.58
N TYR A 126 2.66 -0.36 -6.90
CA TYR A 126 1.57 -1.33 -6.77
C TYR A 126 1.29 -1.69 -5.32
N TRP A 127 2.33 -1.71 -4.48
CA TRP A 127 2.16 -1.89 -3.04
C TRP A 127 1.30 -0.76 -2.46
N LEU A 128 1.63 0.51 -2.76
CA LEU A 128 0.85 1.65 -2.27
C LEU A 128 -0.61 1.59 -2.75
N LYS A 129 -0.83 1.24 -4.03
CA LYS A 129 -2.18 1.06 -4.57
C LYS A 129 -2.96 -0.01 -3.81
N GLY A 130 -2.32 -1.14 -3.50
CA GLY A 130 -2.92 -2.22 -2.72
C GLY A 130 -3.22 -1.80 -1.28
N PHE A 131 -2.28 -1.13 -0.62
CA PHE A 131 -2.44 -0.60 0.74
C PHE A 131 -3.62 0.36 0.83
N LEU A 132 -3.69 1.35 -0.06
CA LEU A 132 -4.82 2.27 -0.11
C LEU A 132 -6.13 1.58 -0.47
N ALA A 133 -6.09 0.54 -1.30
CA ALA A 133 -7.30 -0.22 -1.64
C ALA A 133 -7.88 -1.00 -0.45
N ARG A 134 -7.03 -1.44 0.49
CA ARG A 134 -7.46 -2.07 1.75
C ARG A 134 -8.01 -1.06 2.75
N HIS A 135 -7.40 0.13 2.81
CA HIS A 135 -7.71 1.16 3.81
C HIS A 135 -8.53 2.33 3.27
N LYS A 136 -9.35 2.12 2.22
CA LYS A 136 -10.15 3.18 1.58
C LYS A 136 -11.13 3.89 2.52
N GLN A 137 -11.59 3.18 3.56
CA GLN A 137 -12.54 3.73 4.52
C GLN A 137 -11.89 4.78 5.43
N THR A 138 -10.58 4.70 5.64
CA THR A 138 -9.85 5.57 6.57
C THR A 138 -8.94 6.56 5.86
N LEU A 139 -8.30 6.15 4.76
CA LEU A 139 -7.35 6.97 4.02
C LEU A 139 -7.88 7.32 2.63
N SER A 140 -7.82 8.59 2.29
CA SER A 140 -8.16 9.09 0.95
C SER A 140 -7.08 10.06 0.46
N ILE A 141 -6.69 9.92 -0.81
CA ILE A 141 -5.77 10.88 -1.44
C ILE A 141 -6.58 12.08 -1.89
N ARG A 142 -6.29 13.25 -1.31
CA ARG A 142 -6.88 14.52 -1.73
C ARG A 142 -5.88 15.36 -2.52
N LYS A 143 -6.39 16.28 -3.34
CA LYS A 143 -5.56 17.35 -3.89
C LYS A 143 -5.24 18.31 -2.73
N PRO A 144 -3.99 18.76 -2.58
CA PRO A 144 -3.67 19.75 -1.57
C PRO A 144 -4.49 21.01 -1.85
N THR A 145 -5.38 21.37 -0.92
CA THR A 145 -6.08 22.65 -0.96
C THR A 145 -5.05 23.73 -0.66
N GLY A 146 -5.07 24.85 -1.37
CA GLY A 146 -4.07 25.91 -1.27
C GLY A 146 -3.98 26.62 0.08
N THR A 147 -4.65 26.14 1.14
CA THR A 147 -4.40 26.51 2.54
C THR A 147 -2.97 26.10 2.89
N SER A 148 -2.01 26.93 2.51
CA SER A 148 -0.61 26.73 2.83
C SER A 148 -0.45 26.59 4.34
N PHE A 149 0.53 25.80 4.77
CA PHE A 149 0.96 25.69 6.16
C PHE A 149 1.12 27.06 6.83
N ALA A 150 1.54 28.08 6.06
CA ALA A 150 1.62 29.47 6.49
C ALA A 150 0.27 30.07 6.92
N ARG A 151 -0.83 29.73 6.24
CA ARG A 151 -2.18 30.17 6.63
C ARG A 151 -2.60 29.54 7.96
N ALA A 152 -2.48 28.22 8.11
CA ALA A 152 -2.85 27.56 9.36
C ALA A 152 -2.00 28.02 10.56
N ASN A 153 -0.69 28.20 10.37
CA ASN A 153 0.18 28.78 11.39
C ASN A 153 -0.10 30.27 11.65
N GLY A 154 -0.63 31.00 10.67
CA GLY A 154 -1.07 32.40 10.84
C GLY A 154 -2.25 32.53 11.81
N PHE A 155 -3.12 31.52 11.88
CA PHE A 155 -4.26 31.44 12.80
C PHE A 155 -3.93 30.72 14.13
N THR A 156 -2.72 30.93 14.66
CA THR A 156 -2.38 30.46 16.02
C THR A 156 -2.84 31.51 17.03
N LYS A 157 -3.35 31.10 18.20
CA LYS A 157 -3.83 32.03 19.26
C LYS A 157 -2.85 33.16 19.54
N ALA A 158 -1.56 32.83 19.76
CA ALA A 158 -0.53 33.84 20.02
C ALA A 158 -0.38 34.89 18.90
N ARG A 159 -0.48 34.47 17.63
CA ARG A 159 -0.40 35.40 16.48
C ARG A 159 -1.68 36.19 16.27
N MET A 160 -2.84 35.59 16.59
CA MET A 160 -4.11 36.29 16.58
C MET A 160 -4.14 37.35 17.68
N ASP A 161 -3.68 37.02 18.88
CA ASP A 161 -3.57 37.96 20.00
C ASP A 161 -2.63 39.14 19.64
N GLU A 162 -1.46 38.87 19.05
CA GLU A 162 -0.55 39.91 18.55
C GLU A 162 -1.19 40.79 17.46
N PHE A 163 -1.95 40.18 16.54
CA PHE A 163 -2.67 40.91 15.51
C PHE A 163 -3.75 41.84 16.09
N TYR A 164 -4.56 41.35 17.02
CA TYR A 164 -5.60 42.16 17.67
C TYR A 164 -5.00 43.27 18.55
N GLN A 165 -3.90 43.02 19.25
CA GLN A 165 -3.16 44.05 19.98
C GLN A 165 -2.65 45.17 19.06
N ASN A 166 -2.12 44.81 17.89
CA ASN A 166 -1.67 45.80 16.92
C ASN A 166 -2.84 46.57 16.29
N LEU A 167 -3.99 45.92 16.08
CA LEU A 167 -5.21 46.59 15.62
C LEU A 167 -5.75 47.59 16.66
N GLU A 168 -5.78 47.21 17.93
CA GLU A 168 -6.23 48.07 19.03
C GLU A 168 -5.42 49.35 19.10
N LYS A 169 -4.07 49.25 19.04
CA LYS A 169 -3.18 50.42 18.99
C LYS A 169 -3.52 51.39 17.85
N VAL A 170 -3.72 50.87 16.63
CA VAL A 170 -4.03 51.72 15.46
C VAL A 170 -5.41 52.37 15.60
N TYR A 171 -6.37 51.67 16.19
CA TYR A 171 -7.71 52.19 16.41
C TYR A 171 -7.70 53.30 17.47
N ASP A 172 -6.96 53.10 18.56
CA ASP A 172 -6.77 54.09 19.62
C ASP A 172 -6.04 55.33 19.11
N GLU A 173 -4.98 55.17 18.30
CA GLU A 173 -4.28 56.29 17.66
C GLU A 173 -5.19 57.12 16.75
N LYS A 174 -6.04 56.47 15.95
CA LYS A 174 -7.01 57.17 15.09
C LYS A 174 -8.14 57.80 15.88
N SER A 175 -8.62 57.14 16.93
CA SER A 175 -9.66 57.66 17.83
C SER A 175 -9.16 58.92 18.54
N SER A 176 -7.95 58.88 19.10
CA SER A 176 -7.28 60.02 19.74
C SER A 176 -7.09 61.21 18.81
N ARG A 177 -6.92 60.95 17.50
CA ARG A 177 -6.75 61.98 16.47
C ARG A 177 -8.06 62.65 16.04
N LEU A 178 -9.22 62.02 16.32
CA LEU A 178 -10.55 62.55 16.00
C LEU A 178 -11.16 63.38 17.14
N VAL A 179 -10.68 63.24 18.38
CA VAL A 179 -11.18 64.00 19.56
C VAL A 179 -10.34 65.28 19.83
N GLY A 180 -9.40 65.61 18.95
CA GLY A 180 -8.47 66.75 19.08
C GLY A 180 -8.87 68.02 18.33
N PHE A 181 -10.17 68.31 18.16
CA PHE A 181 -10.70 69.58 17.63
C PHE A 181 -11.64 70.24 18.63
#